data_AF-A0AAW8NXI6-F1
#
_entry.id   AF-A0AAW8NXI6-F1
#
_cell.length_a   1.000
_cell.length_b   1.000
_cell.length_c   1.000
_cell.angle_alpha   90.00
_cell.angle_beta   90.00
_cell.angle_gamma   90.00
#
_symmetry.space_group_name_H-M   'P 1'
#
loop_
_entity.id
_entity.type
_entity.pdbx_description
1 polymer ?
#
loop_
_entity_poly.entity_id
_entity_poly.type
_entity_poly.pdbx_seq_one_letter_code
_entity_poly.pdbx_strand_id
1 'polypeptide(L)' 'MPRLISFMLTRLAAGAGLGCAVGFVVWNNRFAGMYSASPTDYYVAQGLFVYLFASMLGVGYLITALMLEDTR' A
#
# COMPACT_ATOMS: atom_id res chain seq x y z
N MET A 1 -2.13 21.88 13.49
CA MET A 1 -2.71 21.31 12.25
C MET A 1 -4.09 20.77 12.58
N PRO A 2 -5.12 21.00 11.76
CA PRO A 2 -6.47 20.50 12.03
C PRO A 2 -6.39 18.99 12.31
N ARG A 3 -6.92 18.55 13.45
CA ARG A 3 -6.80 17.15 13.94
C ARG A 3 -7.23 16.12 12.88
N LEU A 4 -8.14 16.53 12.01
CA LEU A 4 -8.61 15.81 10.85
C LEU A 4 -7.52 15.37 9.87
N ILE A 5 -6.64 16.29 9.49
CA ILE A 5 -5.58 16.05 8.50
C ILE A 5 -4.57 15.05 9.08
N SER A 6 -4.27 15.18 10.38
CA SER A 6 -3.38 14.23 11.06
C SER A 6 -4.01 12.83 11.17
N PHE A 7 -5.32 12.74 11.39
CA PHE A 7 -6.04 11.46 11.42
C PHE A 7 -6.09 10.78 10.05
N MET A 8 -6.34 11.53 8.99
CA MET A 8 -6.29 11.01 7.62
C MET A 8 -4.88 10.53 7.25
N LEU A 9 -3.85 11.32 7.58
CA LEU A 9 -2.46 10.99 7.25
C LEU A 9 -1.96 9.74 7.98
N THR A 10 -2.33 9.57 9.25
CA THR A 10 -1.94 8.40 10.05
C THR A 10 -2.61 7.12 9.56
N ARG A 11 -3.90 7.18 9.16
CA ARG A 11 -4.59 6.03 8.55
C ARG A 11 -4.07 5.70 7.15
N LEU A 12 -3.76 6.71 6.34
CA LEU A 12 -3.09 6.53 5.05
C LEU A 12 -1.75 5.83 5.23
N ALA A 13 -0.92 6.31 6.16
CA ALA A 13 0.39 5.74 6.45
C ALA A 13 0.29 4.30 6.99
N ALA A 14 -0.69 4.00 7.85
CA ALA A 14 -0.93 2.65 8.35
C ALA A 14 -1.39 1.69 7.24
N GLY A 15 -2.32 2.13 6.37
CA GLY A 15 -2.77 1.35 5.22
C GLY A 15 -1.64 1.10 4.22
N ALA A 16 -0.82 2.12 3.94
CA ALA A 16 0.34 1.99 3.09
C ALA A 16 1.41 1.06 3.69
N GLY A 17 1.70 1.18 4.99
CA GLY A 17 2.68 0.33 5.69
C GLY A 17 2.27 -1.14 5.72
N LEU A 18 1.01 -1.43 6.07
CA LEU A 18 0.46 -2.80 6.04
C LEU A 18 0.43 -3.35 4.61
N GLY A 19 0.05 -2.51 3.64
CA GLY A 19 0.08 -2.87 2.22
C GLY A 19 1.48 -3.29 1.78
N CYS A 20 2.48 -2.47 2.07
CA CYS A 20 3.86 -2.79 1.73
C CYS A 20 4.34 -4.11 2.35
N ALA A 21 4.07 -4.31 3.64
CA ALA A 21 4.48 -5.53 4.35
C ALA A 21 3.83 -6.79 3.75
N VAL A 22 2.52 -6.77 3.52
CA VAL A 22 1.79 -7.91 2.94
C VAL A 22 2.21 -8.15 1.49
N GLY A 23 2.34 -7.09 0.69
CA GLY A 23 2.77 -7.19 -0.70
C GLY A 23 4.18 -7.80 -0.83
N PHE A 24 5.10 -7.40 0.06
CA PHE A 24 6.45 -7.96 0.10
C PHE A 24 6.44 -9.45 0.50
N VAL A 25 5.64 -9.83 1.50
CA VAL A 25 5.49 -11.22 1.96
C VAL A 25 4.88 -12.11 0.87
N VAL A 26 3.82 -11.64 0.19
CA VAL A 26 3.19 -12.38 -0.91
C VAL A 26 4.17 -12.53 -2.08
N TRP A 27 4.93 -11.47 -2.40
CA TRP A 27 5.91 -11.51 -3.49
C TRP A 27 7.03 -12.52 -3.21
N ASN A 28 7.66 -12.45 -2.02
CA ASN A 28 8.72 -13.39 -1.62
C ASN A 28 8.24 -14.86 -1.62
N ASN A 29 6.98 -15.11 -1.24
CA ASN A 29 6.45 -16.48 -1.14
C ASN A 29 5.92 -17.05 -2.47
N ARG A 30 5.54 -16.23 -3.46
CA ARG A 30 4.90 -16.71 -4.70
C ARG A 30 5.63 -16.38 -6.00
N PHE A 31 6.52 -15.39 -6.02
CA PHE A 31 7.22 -14.95 -7.25
C PHE A 31 8.69 -15.37 -7.34
N ALA A 32 9.19 -16.14 -6.36
CA ALA A 32 10.51 -16.75 -6.41
C ALA A 32 10.74 -17.61 -7.69
N GLY A 33 9.67 -18.05 -8.37
CA GLY A 33 9.71 -18.82 -9.62
C GLY A 33 10.02 -18.04 -10.91
N MET A 34 10.09 -16.71 -10.89
CA MET A 34 10.41 -15.90 -12.08
C MET A 34 11.92 -15.82 -12.32
N TYR A 35 12.57 -16.96 -12.56
CA TYR A 35 14.02 -17.06 -12.77
C TYR A 35 14.51 -16.56 -14.15
N SER A 36 13.62 -16.06 -15.00
CA SER A 36 13.91 -15.71 -16.41
C SER A 36 13.84 -14.22 -16.74
N ALA A 37 13.57 -13.35 -15.76
CA ALA A 37 13.58 -11.89 -15.93
C ALA A 37 14.92 -11.28 -15.49
N SER A 38 15.37 -10.21 -16.16
CA SER A 38 16.55 -9.46 -15.73
C SER A 38 16.37 -8.98 -14.28
N PRO A 39 17.40 -9.04 -13.42
CA PRO A 39 17.29 -8.66 -12.02
C PRO A 39 16.74 -7.25 -11.81
N THR A 40 17.04 -6.31 -12.70
CA THR A 40 16.47 -4.94 -12.67
C THR A 40 14.96 -4.93 -12.89
N ASP A 41 14.45 -5.67 -13.87
CA ASP A 41 13.01 -5.73 -14.17
C ASP A 41 12.24 -6.39 -13.04
N TYR A 42 12.86 -7.38 -12.39
CA TYR A 42 12.31 -8.03 -11.20
C TYR A 42 12.15 -7.05 -10.02
N TYR A 43 13.18 -6.25 -9.71
CA TYR A 43 13.11 -5.25 -8.64
C TYR A 43 12.10 -4.13 -8.96
N VAL A 44 12.02 -3.71 -10.22
CA VAL A 44 11.04 -2.70 -10.66
C VAL A 44 9.61 -3.25 -10.53
N ALA A 45 9.36 -4.47 -10.99
CA ALA A 45 8.04 -5.11 -10.85
C ALA A 45 7.63 -5.30 -9.38
N GLN A 46 8.58 -5.72 -8.54
CA GLN A 46 8.36 -5.86 -7.10
C GLN A 46 8.03 -4.52 -6.44
N GLY A 47 8.81 -3.47 -6.72
CA GLY A 47 8.58 -2.13 -6.20
C GLY A 47 7.23 -1.57 -6.66
N LEU A 48 6.87 -1.78 -7.93
CA LEU A 48 5.62 -1.31 -8.51
C LEU A 48 4.40 -2.04 -7.92
N PHE A 49 4.49 -3.36 -7.72
CA PHE A 49 3.44 -4.15 -7.06
C PHE A 49 3.22 -3.68 -5.61
N VAL A 50 4.30 -3.56 -4.84
CA VAL A 50 4.28 -3.11 -3.45
C VAL A 50 3.70 -1.69 -3.34
N TYR A 51 4.13 -0.77 -4.21
CA TYR A 51 3.65 0.61 -4.25
C TYR A 51 2.16 0.71 -4.60
N LEU A 52 1.72 0.03 -5.65
CA LEU A 52 0.31 0.04 -6.08
C LEU A 52 -0.59 -0.56 -5.01
N PHE A 53 -0.18 -1.67 -4.39
CA PHE A 53 -0.94 -2.32 -3.33
C PHE A 53 -1.05 -1.43 -2.08
N ALA A 54 0.05 -0.82 -1.65
CA ALA A 54 0.06 0.15 -0.55
C ALA A 54 -0.80 1.39 -0.84
N SER A 55 -0.71 1.93 -2.05
CA SER A 55 -1.51 3.07 -2.50
C SER A 55 -3.01 2.77 -2.46
N MET A 56 -3.41 1.57 -2.94
CA MET A 56 -4.81 1.16 -2.95
C MET A 56 -5.39 1.01 -1.55
N LEU A 57 -4.64 0.45 -0.60
CA LEU A 57 -5.05 0.39 0.81
C LEU A 57 -5.10 1.77 1.45
N GLY A 58 -4.13 2.64 1.16
CA GLY A 58 -4.13 4.02 1.62
C GLY A 58 -5.38 4.79 1.16
N VAL A 59 -5.68 4.74 -0.14
CA VAL A 59 -6.87 5.38 -0.72
C VAL A 59 -8.15 4.79 -0.13
N GLY A 60 -8.24 3.47 0.05
CA GLY A 60 -9.39 2.82 0.69
C GLY A 60 -9.63 3.33 2.12
N TYR A 61 -8.57 3.46 2.92
CA TYR A 61 -8.66 4.03 4.26
C TYR A 61 -9.03 5.52 4.26
N LEU A 62 -8.55 6.30 3.29
CA LEU A 62 -8.89 7.71 3.13
C LEU A 62 -10.37 7.89 2.76
N ILE A 63 -10.88 7.12 1.81
CA ILE A 63 -12.31 7.11 1.43
C ILE A 63 -13.16 6.74 2.63
N THR A 64 -12.76 5.72 3.39
CA THR A 64 -13.48 5.30 4.60
C THR A 64 -13.50 6.40 5.66
N ALA A 65 -12.40 7.14 5.82
CA ALA A 65 -12.33 8.26 6.74
C ALA A 65 -13.25 9.42 6.31
N LEU A 66 -13.27 9.76 5.02
CA LEU A 66 -14.16 10.79 4.46
C LEU A 66 -15.65 10.42 4.63
N MET A 67 -16.02 9.18 4.33
CA MET A 67 -17.40 8.70 4.51
C MET A 67 -17.85 8.78 5.98
N LEU A 68 -16.98 8.42 6.91
CA LEU A 68 -17.26 8.51 8.35
C LEU A 68 -17.46 9.94 8.84
N GLU A 69 -16.85 10.91 8.15
CA GLU A 69 -16.99 12.33 8.46
C GLU A 69 -18.27 12.94 7.89
N ASP A 70 -18.66 12.56 6.68
CA ASP A 70 -19.93 12.99 6.06
C ASP A 70 -21.16 12.46 6.83
N THR A 71 -21.00 11.35 7.56
CA THR A 71 -22.09 10.73 8.34
C THR A 71 -22.30 11.35 9.73
N ARG A 72 -21.54 12.39 10.11
CA ARG A 72 -21.54 12.95 11.48
C ARG A 72 -21.93 14.41 11.51
#